data_AF-A0A8I1NC90-F1
#
_entry.id   AF-A0A8I1NC90-F1
#
_cell.length_a   1.000
_cell.length_b   1.000
_cell.length_c   1.000
_cell.angle_alpha   90.00
_cell.angle_beta   90.00
_cell.angle_gamma   90.00
#
_symmetry.space_group_name_H-M   'P 1'
#
loop_
_entity.id
_entity.type
_entity.pdbx_description
1 polymer ?
#
loop_
_entity_poly.entity_id
_entity_poly.type
_entity_poly.pdbx_seq_one_letter_code
_entity_poly.pdbx_strand_id
1 'polypeptide(L)'
;MEPFASVVNTTDLFETVAAAFVASLAIALVSSLGIWGGTKYVDYSQEGRGVTALLALGVGVFGLLATVGIIGLGIALMVTK
;
A
#
# COMPACT_ATOMS: atom_id res chain seq x y z
N MET A 1 -45.72 -5.84 10.66
CA MET A 1 -44.71 -6.84 10.24
C MET A 1 -44.02 -6.24 9.02
N GLU A 2 -42.94 -5.51 9.22
CA GLU A 2 -42.17 -4.90 8.12
C GLU A 2 -41.24 -5.97 7.54
N PRO A 3 -41.42 -6.44 6.30
CA PRO A 3 -40.75 -7.62 5.80
C PRO A 3 -39.40 -7.33 5.14
N PHE A 4 -38.76 -6.21 5.46
CA PHE A 4 -37.43 -5.89 4.96
C PHE A 4 -36.62 -5.31 6.12
N ALA A 5 -36.00 -6.22 6.88
CA ALA A 5 -34.78 -5.88 7.57
C ALA A 5 -33.90 -5.11 6.58
N SER A 6 -33.46 -3.92 6.99
CA SER A 6 -32.34 -3.22 6.40
C SER A 6 -31.17 -4.20 6.25
N VAL A 7 -31.04 -4.85 5.09
CA VAL A 7 -30.10 -5.98 4.90
C VAL A 7 -28.65 -5.48 4.90
N VAL A 8 -28.41 -4.21 4.61
CA VAL A 8 -27.24 -3.40 4.93
C VAL A 8 -27.56 -2.01 4.39
N ASN A 9 -27.28 -0.97 5.17
CA ASN A 9 -27.40 0.40 4.71
C ASN A 9 -26.46 0.59 3.50
N THR A 10 -27.04 0.75 2.30
CA THR A 10 -26.29 0.67 1.02
C THR A 10 -25.17 1.71 0.94
N THR A 11 -25.35 2.85 1.61
CA THR A 11 -24.35 3.92 1.75
C THR A 11 -23.12 3.43 2.52
N ASP A 12 -23.33 2.76 3.67
CA ASP A 12 -22.24 2.26 4.52
C ASP A 12 -21.44 1.15 3.81
N LEU A 13 -22.13 0.33 3.00
CA LEU A 13 -21.48 -0.67 2.15
C LEU A 13 -20.58 0.00 1.10
N PHE A 14 -21.09 1.02 0.42
CA PHE A 14 -20.35 1.69 -0.64
C PHE A 14 -19.12 2.42 -0.09
N GLU A 15 -19.25 3.11 1.05
CA GLU A 15 -18.11 3.75 1.72
C GLU A 15 -17.01 2.75 2.08
N THR A 16 -17.41 1.59 2.62
CA THR A 16 -16.46 0.53 2.98
C THR A 16 -15.74 -0.03 1.76
N VAL A 17 -16.47 -0.31 0.68
CA VAL A 17 -15.90 -0.82 -0.58
C VAL A 17 -14.97 0.22 -1.22
N ALA A 18 -15.37 1.49 -1.24
CA ALA A 18 -14.55 2.57 -1.80
C ALA A 18 -13.25 2.76 -1.00
N ALA A 19 -13.32 2.73 0.33
CA ALA A 19 -12.15 2.81 1.19
C ALA A 19 -11.20 1.62 0.97
N ALA A 20 -11.74 0.40 0.89
CA ALA A 20 -10.95 -0.80 0.61
C ALA A 20 -10.27 -0.73 -0.77
N PHE A 21 -10.99 -0.23 -1.78
CA PHE A 21 -10.44 -0.04 -3.13
C PHE A 21 -9.29 0.96 -3.13
N VAL A 22 -9.46 2.13 -2.49
CA VAL A 22 -8.40 3.15 -2.40
C VAL A 22 -7.19 2.62 -1.63
N ALA A 23 -7.40 1.89 -0.53
CA ALA A 23 -6.32 1.26 0.22
C ALA A 23 -5.56 0.24 -0.63
N SER A 24 -6.26 -0.58 -1.42
CA SER A 24 -5.64 -1.56 -2.31
C SER A 24 -4.75 -0.89 -3.37
N LEU A 25 -5.20 0.25 -3.94
CA LEU A 25 -4.42 1.04 -4.89
C LEU A 25 -3.18 1.65 -4.23
N ALA A 26 -3.32 2.21 -3.03
CA ALA A 26 -2.20 2.78 -2.30
C ALA A 26 -1.11 1.72 -2.03
N ILE A 27 -1.51 0.52 -1.58
CA ILE A 27 -0.59 -0.59 -1.35
C ILE A 27 0.08 -1.02 -2.66
N ALA A 28 -0.69 -1.17 -3.74
CA ALA A 28 -0.16 -1.57 -5.04
C ALA A 28 0.88 -0.58 -5.59
N LEU A 29 0.63 0.73 -5.48
CA LEU A 29 1.55 1.76 -5.94
C LEU A 29 2.85 1.78 -5.14
N VAL A 30 2.74 1.72 -3.80
CA VAL A 30 3.89 1.83 -2.91
C VAL A 30 4.75 0.56 -2.95
N SER A 31 4.14 -0.61 -3.07
CA SER A 31 4.86 -1.87 -3.28
C SER A 31 5.55 -1.91 -4.65
N SER A 32 4.91 -1.36 -5.70
CA SER A 32 5.53 -1.22 -7.03
C SER A 32 6.77 -0.33 -7.00
N LEU A 33 6.75 0.76 -6.22
CA LEU A 33 7.94 1.61 -5.98
C LEU A 33 9.05 0.83 -5.26
N GLY A 34 8.68 -0.01 -4.29
CA GLY A 34 9.61 -0.89 -3.60
C GLY A 34 10.37 -1.82 -4.56
N ILE A 35 9.61 -2.50 -5.44
CA ILE A 35 10.16 -3.40 -6.46
C ILE A 35 11.02 -2.62 -7.46
N TRP A 36 10.55 -1.47 -7.94
CA TRP A 36 11.29 -0.62 -8.87
C TRP A 36 12.63 -0.15 -8.29
N GLY A 37 12.66 0.28 -7.02
CA GLY A 37 13.90 0.70 -6.36
C GLY A 37 14.90 -0.45 -6.23
N GLY A 38 14.41 -1.65 -5.89
CA GLY A 38 15.22 -2.87 -5.81
C GLY A 38 15.82 -3.28 -7.15
N THR A 39 15.03 -3.25 -8.23
CA THR A 39 15.53 -3.58 -9.57
C THR A 39 16.54 -2.55 -10.07
N LYS A 40 16.25 -1.25 -9.87
CA LYS A 40 17.16 -0.18 -10.29
C LYS A 40 18.46 -0.13 -9.50
N TYR A 41 18.45 -0.53 -8.21
CA TYR A 41 19.69 -0.73 -7.46
C TYR A 41 20.62 -1.72 -8.15
N VAL A 42 20.08 -2.86 -8.60
CA VAL A 42 20.88 -3.89 -9.30
C VAL A 42 21.42 -3.35 -10.62
N ASP A 43 20.58 -2.71 -11.43
CA ASP A 43 20.98 -2.11 -12.70
C ASP A 43 22.12 -1.09 -12.50
N TYR A 44 21.93 -0.11 -11.61
CA TYR A 44 22.93 0.95 -11.38
C TYR A 44 24.20 0.45 -10.69
N SER A 45 24.11 -0.61 -9.89
CA SER A 45 25.28 -1.25 -9.30
C SER A 45 26.14 -1.91 -10.38
N GLN A 46 25.51 -2.59 -11.35
CA GLN A 46 26.20 -3.19 -12.50
C GLN A 46 26.80 -2.13 -13.45
N GLU A 47 26.15 -0.96 -13.59
CA GLU A 47 26.66 0.18 -14.36
C GLU A 47 27.81 0.95 -13.67
N GLY A 48 28.21 0.55 -12.45
CA GLY A 48 29.24 1.25 -11.67
C GLY A 48 28.79 2.59 -11.07
N ARG A 49 27.48 2.91 -11.13
CA ARG A 49 26.88 4.16 -10.65
C ARG A 49 26.44 4.05 -9.21
N GLY A 50 27.40 3.81 -8.31
CA GLY A 50 27.14 3.46 -6.90
C GLY A 50 26.25 4.44 -6.12
N VAL A 51 26.41 5.75 -6.33
CA VAL A 51 25.57 6.76 -5.65
C VAL A 51 24.11 6.66 -6.12
N THR A 52 23.88 6.55 -7.42
CA THR A 52 22.53 6.38 -7.98
C THR A 52 21.90 5.05 -7.55
N ALA A 53 22.71 3.99 -7.46
CA ALA A 53 22.27 2.70 -6.95
C ALA A 53 21.76 2.84 -5.50
N LEU A 54 22.54 3.44 -4.60
CA LEU A 54 22.13 3.63 -3.20
C LEU A 54 20.85 4.47 -3.08
N LEU A 55 20.69 5.50 -3.90
CA LEU A 55 19.45 6.29 -3.94
C LEU A 55 18.25 5.43 -4.38
N ALA A 56 18.42 4.61 -5.42
CA ALA A 56 17.38 3.69 -5.88
C ALA A 56 17.01 2.65 -4.80
N LEU A 57 18.02 2.12 -4.10
CA LEU A 57 17.80 1.23 -2.95
C LEU A 57 17.03 1.94 -1.84
N GLY A 58 17.37 3.19 -1.53
CA GLY A 58 16.64 4.01 -0.56
C GLY A 58 15.17 4.17 -0.90
N VAL A 59 14.84 4.44 -2.17
CA VAL A 59 13.45 4.47 -2.65
C VAL A 59 12.78 3.09 -2.50
N GLY A 60 13.50 2.02 -2.82
CA GLY A 60 13.01 0.65 -2.66
C GLY A 60 12.66 0.32 -1.21
N VAL A 61 13.56 0.64 -0.28
CA VAL A 61 13.35 0.45 1.17
C VAL A 61 12.21 1.32 1.68
N PHE A 62 12.12 2.58 1.24
CA PHE A 62 11.01 3.45 1.60
C PHE A 62 9.66 2.88 1.15
N GLY A 63 9.57 2.38 -0.10
CA GLY A 63 8.36 1.72 -0.60
C GLY A 63 8.00 0.48 0.21
N LEU A 64 8.99 -0.33 0.61
CA LEU A 64 8.76 -1.49 1.46
C LEU A 64 8.22 -1.08 2.85
N LEU A 65 8.89 -0.12 3.50
CA LEU A 65 8.50 0.37 4.83
C LEU A 65 7.13 1.03 4.82
N ALA A 66 6.82 1.83 3.80
CA ALA A 66 5.52 2.46 3.64
C ALA A 66 4.41 1.41 3.41
N THR A 67 4.70 0.33 2.67
CA THR A 67 3.75 -0.80 2.51
C THR A 67 3.45 -1.45 3.85
N VAL A 68 4.48 -1.81 4.62
CA VAL A 68 4.33 -2.39 5.97
C VAL A 68 3.59 -1.42 6.90
N GLY A 69 3.90 -0.12 6.82
CA GLY A 69 3.26 0.93 7.61
C GLY A 69 1.76 1.08 7.33
N ILE A 70 1.35 1.08 6.06
CA ILE A 70 -0.07 1.17 5.66
C ILE A 70 -0.84 -0.05 6.18
N ILE A 71 -0.29 -1.26 6.03
CA ILE A 71 -0.91 -2.49 6.54
C ILE A 71 -1.01 -2.46 8.06
N GLY A 72 0.08 -2.10 8.75
CA GLY A 72 0.14 -2.03 10.21
C GLY A 72 -0.84 -0.99 10.77
N LEU A 73 -0.95 0.18 10.13
CA LEU A 73 -1.91 1.21 10.50
C LEU A 73 -3.36 0.75 10.28
N GLY A 74 -3.63 0.05 9.17
CA GLY A 74 -4.94 -0.57 8.93
C GLY A 74 -5.33 -1.57 10.03
N ILE A 75 -4.41 -2.47 10.41
CA ILE A 75 -4.64 -3.43 11.50
C ILE A 75 -4.85 -2.70 12.83
N ALA A 76 -4.00 -1.73 13.17
CA ALA A 76 -4.12 -0.98 14.41
C ALA A 76 -5.49 -0.28 14.50
N LEU A 77 -5.95 0.36 13.43
CA LEU A 77 -7.27 1.00 13.40
C LEU A 77 -8.44 0.02 13.53
N MET A 78 -8.29 -1.23 13.07
CA MET A 78 -9.30 -2.29 13.26
C MET A 78 -9.32 -2.83 14.69
N VAL A 79 -8.17 -2.90 15.36
CA VAL A 79 -8.05 -3.45 16.72
C VAL A 79 -8.39 -2.41 17.79
N THR A 80 -8.19 -1.12 17.52
CA THR A 80 -8.42 -0.03 18.49
C THR A 80 -9.86 0.51 18.46
N LYS A 81 -10.74 -0.06 17.63
CA LYS A 81 -12.18 0.22 17.59
C LYS A 81 -12.95 -0.91 18.24
#